data_AF-A0A7V4YT42-F1
#
_entry.id   AF-A0A7V4YT42-F1
#
_cell.length_a   1.000
_cell.length_b   1.000
_cell.length_c   1.000
_cell.angle_alpha   90.00
_cell.angle_beta   90.00
_cell.angle_gamma   90.00
#
_symmetry.space_group_name_H-M   'P 1'
#
loop_
_entity.id
_entity.type
_entity.pdbx_description
1 polymer ?
#
loop_
_entity_poly.entity_id
_entity_poly.type
_entity_poly.pdbx_seq_one_letter_code
_entity_poly.pdbx_strand_id
1 'polypeptide(L)'
;MNIIKIITILNWVVIAILGFLVIAETLTPTKGGDAAGKGIGQAIYYLAIIAFFVLLFLNLLPYNWAKYTAFALVALPIVYIKIAPSWRSLQRDIRNMREEAKPIFPDKERDQIARAIRDGKVEAVKNLLQATPSPLIEDGELLGYAIGEANHSSYKPEEKLEIVRLFFEAGAKLDSANSGLEVPLHFAVADVGKAALLRLLLEHGADANAVHRYFKRHILFEAVGSHGEPEATVTTLLDFGADPNATAVYDEEQGPITPLWRAAELERWGICATLIERGADPNVKTATGKTLRSLVEEVSENFSPHYFATQEDFDRLKRVLK
;
A
#
# COMPACT_ATOMS: atom_id res chain seq x y z
N MET A 1 43.05 -6.80 -40.61
CA MET A 1 42.29 -7.98 -41.08
C MET A 1 40.95 -7.51 -41.63
N ASN A 2 40.56 -7.89 -42.85
CA ASN A 2 39.30 -7.43 -43.47
C ASN A 2 38.09 -7.92 -42.65
N ILE A 3 37.11 -7.05 -42.38
CA ILE A 3 35.89 -7.33 -41.59
C ILE A 3 35.20 -8.62 -42.06
N ILE A 4 35.16 -8.87 -43.37
CA ILE A 4 34.55 -10.08 -43.92
C ILE A 4 35.28 -11.37 -43.50
N LYS A 5 36.61 -11.32 -43.35
CA LYS A 5 37.40 -12.49 -42.90
C LYS A 5 37.12 -12.79 -41.42
N ILE A 6 36.98 -11.74 -40.60
CA ILE A 6 36.63 -11.87 -39.18
C ILE A 6 35.25 -12.53 -39.04
N ILE A 7 34.25 -12.03 -39.77
CA ILE A 7 32.89 -12.59 -39.76
C ILE A 7 32.88 -14.04 -40.22
N THR A 8 33.64 -14.35 -41.29
CA THR A 8 33.72 -15.73 -41.81
C THR A 8 34.30 -16.68 -40.75
N ILE A 9 35.34 -16.27 -40.04
CA ILE A 9 35.96 -17.07 -38.96
C ILE A 9 34.98 -17.26 -37.80
N LEU A 10 34.30 -16.19 -37.36
CA LEU A 10 33.31 -16.26 -36.29
C LEU A 10 32.15 -17.20 -36.64
N ASN A 11 31.63 -17.14 -37.88
CA ASN A 11 30.58 -18.05 -38.35
C ASN A 11 31.06 -19.51 -38.29
N TRP A 12 32.28 -19.81 -38.72
CA TRP A 12 32.84 -21.17 -38.65
C TRP A 12 32.99 -21.68 -37.22
N VAL A 13 33.39 -20.82 -36.28
CA VAL A 13 33.44 -21.17 -34.85
C VAL A 13 32.05 -21.54 -34.34
N VAL A 14 31.03 -20.74 -34.65
CA VAL A 14 29.64 -21.02 -34.22
C VAL A 14 29.11 -22.30 -34.87
N ILE A 15 29.37 -22.52 -36.16
CA ILE A 15 28.98 -23.74 -36.88
C ILE A 15 29.66 -24.96 -36.25
N ALA A 16 30.95 -24.89 -35.92
CA ALA A 16 31.68 -25.99 -35.29
C ALA A 16 31.11 -26.34 -33.91
N ILE A 17 30.80 -25.32 -33.09
CA ILE A 17 30.16 -25.51 -31.78
C ILE A 17 28.77 -26.14 -31.94
N LEU A 18 27.93 -25.60 -32.83
CA LEU A 18 26.59 -26.15 -33.09
C LEU A 18 26.66 -27.59 -33.61
N GLY A 19 27.58 -27.88 -34.52
CA GLY A 19 27.80 -29.23 -35.05
C GLY A 19 28.22 -30.22 -33.97
N PHE A 20 29.14 -29.81 -33.08
CA PHE A 20 29.53 -30.62 -31.93
C PHE A 20 28.34 -30.91 -31.00
N LEU A 21 27.54 -29.89 -30.67
CA LEU A 21 26.36 -30.03 -29.82
C LEU A 21 25.31 -30.97 -30.44
N VAL A 22 25.05 -30.85 -31.74
CA VAL A 22 24.13 -31.75 -32.46
C VAL A 22 24.64 -33.19 -32.44
N ILE A 23 25.94 -33.41 -32.70
CA ILE A 23 26.55 -34.75 -32.65
C ILE A 23 26.50 -35.33 -31.23
N ALA A 24 26.85 -34.55 -30.22
CA ALA A 24 26.79 -34.98 -28.83
C ALA A 24 25.38 -35.40 -28.42
N GLU A 25 24.35 -34.60 -28.76
CA GLU A 25 22.95 -34.95 -28.47
C GLU A 25 22.48 -36.18 -29.29
N THR A 26 22.99 -36.38 -30.51
CA THR A 26 22.70 -37.58 -31.32
C THR A 26 23.25 -38.85 -30.67
N LEU A 27 24.49 -38.79 -30.16
CA LEU A 27 25.18 -39.95 -29.59
C LEU A 27 24.72 -40.23 -28.16
N THR A 28 24.42 -39.19 -27.40
CA THR A 28 23.98 -39.27 -26.01
C THR A 28 22.72 -38.43 -25.82
N PRO A 29 21.54 -38.92 -26.26
CA PRO A 29 20.30 -38.17 -26.14
C PRO A 29 19.94 -37.95 -24.67
N THR A 30 19.71 -36.69 -24.31
CA THR A 30 19.36 -36.31 -22.95
C THR A 30 17.98 -36.87 -22.60
N LYS A 31 17.90 -37.73 -21.57
CA LYS A 31 16.63 -38.23 -21.04
C LYS A 31 16.04 -37.16 -20.13
N GLY A 32 15.36 -36.18 -20.73
CA GLY A 32 14.56 -35.21 -19.97
C GLY A 32 13.49 -35.90 -19.11
N GLY A 33 13.01 -35.20 -18.08
CA GLY A 33 11.93 -35.64 -17.17
C GLY A 33 10.58 -35.87 -17.88
N ASP A 34 9.50 -35.61 -17.17
CA ASP A 34 8.09 -35.74 -17.59
C ASP A 34 7.81 -35.35 -19.07
N ALA A 35 6.77 -35.97 -19.65
CA ALA A 35 6.56 -36.05 -21.10
C ALA A 35 6.59 -34.70 -21.86
N ALA A 36 6.21 -33.60 -21.21
CA ALA A 36 6.28 -32.26 -21.78
C ALA A 36 7.73 -31.77 -22.01
N GLY A 37 8.65 -32.06 -21.08
CA GLY A 37 10.06 -31.70 -21.19
C GLY A 37 10.77 -32.44 -22.33
N LYS A 38 10.40 -33.70 -22.56
CA LYS A 38 10.92 -34.50 -23.69
C LYS A 38 10.50 -33.93 -25.05
N GLY A 39 9.25 -33.50 -25.19
CA GLY A 39 8.75 -32.90 -26.43
C GLY A 39 9.44 -31.57 -26.77
N ILE A 40 9.64 -30.70 -25.77
CA ILE A 40 10.34 -29.41 -25.96
C ILE A 40 11.81 -29.62 -26.30
N GLY A 41 12.50 -30.54 -25.61
CA GLY A 41 13.90 -30.86 -25.89
C GLY A 41 14.12 -31.37 -27.31
N GLN A 42 13.25 -32.27 -27.77
CA GLN A 42 13.31 -32.81 -29.13
C GLN A 42 13.05 -31.74 -30.20
N ALA A 43 12.12 -30.81 -29.95
CA ALA A 43 11.86 -29.68 -30.85
C ALA A 43 13.07 -28.73 -30.94
N ILE A 44 13.70 -28.39 -29.81
CA ILE A 44 14.92 -27.55 -29.77
C ILE A 44 16.07 -28.22 -30.52
N TYR A 45 16.22 -29.54 -30.36
CA TYR A 45 17.24 -30.32 -31.08
C TYR A 45 17.05 -30.27 -32.61
N TYR A 46 15.83 -30.48 -33.11
CA TYR A 46 15.56 -30.35 -34.56
C TYR A 46 15.79 -28.92 -35.07
N LEU A 47 15.41 -27.91 -34.29
CA LEU A 47 15.71 -26.52 -34.62
C LEU A 47 17.23 -26.26 -34.69
N ALA A 48 18.01 -26.86 -33.81
CA ALA A 48 19.48 -26.76 -33.84
C ALA A 48 20.08 -27.43 -35.09
N ILE A 49 19.56 -28.58 -35.51
CA ILE A 49 19.95 -29.24 -36.77
C ILE A 49 19.66 -28.33 -37.98
N ILE A 50 18.44 -27.80 -38.06
CA ILE A 50 18.03 -26.91 -39.15
C ILE A 50 18.93 -25.67 -39.17
N ALA A 51 19.16 -25.03 -38.02
CA ALA A 51 20.02 -23.87 -37.89
C ALA A 51 21.47 -24.19 -38.31
N PHE A 52 22.00 -25.36 -37.94
CA PHE A 52 23.33 -25.80 -38.35
C PHE A 52 23.46 -25.89 -39.88
N PHE A 53 22.52 -26.57 -40.56
CA PHE A 53 22.57 -26.71 -42.01
C PHE A 53 22.38 -25.38 -42.74
N VAL A 54 21.49 -24.51 -42.25
CA VAL A 54 21.27 -23.17 -42.82
C VAL A 54 22.54 -22.31 -42.69
N LEU A 55 23.19 -22.30 -41.52
CA LEU A 55 24.42 -21.54 -41.31
C LEU A 55 25.58 -22.09 -42.13
N LEU A 56 25.70 -23.42 -42.21
CA LEU A 56 26.71 -24.09 -43.03
C LEU A 56 26.55 -23.73 -44.51
N PHE A 57 25.33 -23.83 -45.05
CA PHE A 57 25.03 -23.49 -46.43
C PHE A 57 25.33 -22.02 -46.74
N LEU A 58 24.87 -21.08 -45.90
CA LEU A 58 25.12 -19.65 -46.08
C LEU A 58 26.61 -19.30 -46.00
N ASN A 59 27.38 -19.97 -45.14
CA ASN A 59 28.81 -19.65 -44.98
C ASN A 59 29.70 -20.30 -46.05
N LEU A 60 29.21 -21.32 -46.78
CA LEU A 60 29.87 -21.95 -47.92
C LEU A 60 29.72 -21.15 -49.23
N LEU A 61 28.68 -20.32 -49.34
CA LEU A 61 28.46 -19.50 -50.53
C LEU A 61 29.62 -18.50 -50.73
N PRO A 62 30.06 -18.26 -51.99
CA PRO A 62 31.16 -17.34 -52.27
C PRO A 62 30.76 -15.86 -52.12
N TYR A 63 29.50 -15.58 -51.78
CA TYR A 63 28.95 -14.24 -51.73
C TYR A 63 29.10 -13.60 -50.34
N ASN A 64 29.53 -12.33 -50.31
CA ASN A 64 29.69 -11.59 -49.06
C ASN A 64 28.38 -11.41 -48.29
N TRP A 65 27.26 -11.21 -48.97
CA TRP A 65 25.95 -11.05 -48.33
C TRP A 65 25.56 -12.29 -47.50
N ALA A 66 25.91 -13.50 -47.97
CA ALA A 66 25.56 -14.75 -47.28
C ALA A 66 26.27 -14.88 -45.92
N LYS A 67 27.52 -14.40 -45.84
CA LYS A 67 28.31 -14.35 -44.60
C LYS A 67 27.73 -13.37 -43.58
N TYR A 68 27.27 -12.19 -44.04
CA TYR A 68 26.57 -11.23 -43.19
C TYR A 68 25.23 -11.76 -42.71
N THR A 69 24.47 -12.47 -43.56
CA THR A 69 23.20 -13.10 -43.18
C THR A 69 23.40 -14.19 -42.13
N ALA A 70 24.38 -15.08 -42.31
CA ALA A 70 24.73 -16.10 -41.32
C ALA A 70 25.12 -15.47 -39.96
N PHE A 71 25.92 -14.41 -40.00
CA PHE A 71 26.30 -13.67 -38.80
C PHE A 71 25.09 -13.01 -38.11
N ALA A 72 24.20 -12.38 -38.88
CA ALA A 72 22.99 -11.77 -38.35
C ALA A 72 22.05 -12.80 -37.72
N LEU A 73 21.89 -13.99 -38.31
CA LEU A 73 21.07 -15.07 -37.74
C LEU A 73 21.57 -15.53 -36.37
N VAL A 74 22.87 -15.47 -36.11
CA VAL A 74 23.48 -15.80 -34.81
C VAL A 74 23.44 -14.61 -33.85
N ALA A 75 23.76 -13.42 -34.34
CA ALA A 75 23.88 -12.23 -33.52
C ALA A 75 22.52 -11.69 -33.06
N LEU A 76 21.49 -11.69 -33.92
CA LEU A 76 20.18 -11.11 -33.62
C LEU A 76 19.49 -11.74 -32.41
N PRO A 77 19.44 -13.08 -32.24
CA PRO A 77 18.87 -13.69 -31.03
C PRO A 77 19.65 -13.33 -29.77
N ILE A 78 20.98 -13.28 -29.83
CA ILE A 78 21.85 -12.93 -28.69
C ILE A 78 21.64 -11.46 -28.29
N VAL A 79 21.61 -10.58 -29.29
CA VAL A 79 21.32 -9.15 -29.12
C VAL A 79 19.93 -8.97 -28.55
N TYR A 80 18.92 -9.67 -29.08
CA TYR A 80 17.56 -9.62 -28.56
C TYR A 80 17.48 -10.10 -27.10
N ILE A 81 18.08 -11.23 -26.76
CA ILE A 81 18.06 -11.76 -25.38
C ILE A 81 18.77 -10.81 -24.41
N LYS A 82 19.87 -10.17 -24.82
CA LYS A 82 20.60 -9.21 -23.97
C LYS A 82 19.94 -7.84 -23.87
N ILE A 83 19.33 -7.35 -24.95
CA ILE A 83 18.76 -5.99 -25.02
C ILE A 83 17.29 -5.98 -24.61
N ALA A 84 16.50 -7.01 -24.94
CA ALA A 84 15.07 -7.02 -24.66
C ALA A 84 14.70 -6.82 -23.18
N PRO A 85 15.43 -7.38 -22.19
CA PRO A 85 15.18 -7.10 -20.78
C PRO A 85 15.43 -5.63 -20.44
N SER A 86 16.55 -5.06 -20.89
CA SER A 86 16.88 -3.65 -20.68
C SER A 86 15.89 -2.71 -21.35
N TRP A 87 15.45 -3.05 -22.57
CA TRP A 87 14.45 -2.29 -23.32
C TRP A 87 13.08 -2.35 -22.64
N ARG A 88 12.66 -3.53 -22.16
CA ARG A 88 11.42 -3.67 -21.38
C ARG A 88 11.50 -2.90 -20.06
N SER A 89 12.65 -2.91 -19.37
CA SER A 89 12.86 -2.09 -18.18
C SER A 89 12.71 -0.62 -18.51
N LEU A 90 13.42 -0.12 -19.53
CA LEU A 90 13.34 1.27 -19.97
C LEU A 90 11.91 1.68 -20.33
N GLN A 91 11.17 0.84 -21.07
CA GLN A 91 9.77 1.12 -21.40
C GLN A 91 8.89 1.21 -20.15
N ARG A 92 9.11 0.34 -19.16
CA ARG A 92 8.42 0.40 -17.87
C ARG A 92 8.78 1.68 -17.12
N ASP A 93 10.05 2.05 -17.09
CA ASP A 93 10.52 3.23 -16.38
C ASP A 93 9.97 4.51 -17.04
N ILE A 94 9.98 4.60 -18.37
CA ILE A 94 9.34 5.69 -19.13
C ILE A 94 7.83 5.76 -18.85
N ARG A 95 7.15 4.61 -18.80
CA ARG A 95 5.73 4.56 -18.47
C ARG A 95 5.49 5.07 -17.05
N ASN A 96 6.27 4.61 -16.08
CA ASN A 96 6.16 5.05 -14.68
C ASN A 96 6.43 6.55 -14.55
N MET A 97 7.47 7.08 -15.21
CA MET A 97 7.75 8.51 -15.25
C MET A 97 6.58 9.30 -15.85
N ARG A 98 5.95 8.78 -16.91
CA ARG A 98 4.77 9.42 -17.53
C ARG A 98 3.56 9.40 -16.60
N GLU A 99 3.36 8.32 -15.85
CA GLU A 99 2.29 8.21 -14.85
C GLU A 99 2.55 9.16 -13.67
N GLU A 100 3.78 9.26 -13.15
CA GLU A 100 4.17 10.20 -12.11
C GLU A 100 4.09 11.68 -12.54
N ALA A 101 4.27 11.93 -13.84
CA ALA A 101 4.13 13.26 -14.43
C ALA A 101 2.67 13.68 -14.62
N LYS A 102 1.69 12.78 -14.47
CA LYS A 102 0.28 13.18 -14.48
C LYS A 102 0.02 14.17 -13.33
N PRO A 103 -0.83 15.19 -13.57
CA PRO A 103 -1.19 16.12 -12.51
C PRO A 103 -2.11 15.44 -11.50
N ILE A 104 -1.87 15.69 -10.22
CA ILE A 104 -2.70 15.29 -9.08
C ILE A 104 -4.01 16.07 -9.13
N PHE A 105 -3.93 17.38 -9.40
CA PHE A 105 -5.07 18.26 -9.60
C PHE A 105 -5.08 18.86 -11.00
N PRO A 106 -6.24 19.03 -11.66
CA PRO A 106 -6.32 19.66 -12.98
C PRO A 106 -5.78 21.09 -12.99
N ASP A 107 -5.95 21.80 -11.88
CA ASP A 107 -5.42 23.14 -11.67
C ASP A 107 -3.92 23.11 -11.34
N LYS A 108 -3.15 23.97 -12.02
CA LYS A 108 -1.69 23.98 -11.94
C LYS A 108 -1.20 24.46 -10.57
N GLU A 109 -1.90 25.41 -9.95
CA GLU A 109 -1.53 25.96 -8.64
C GLU A 109 -1.76 24.89 -7.56
N ARG A 110 -2.93 24.23 -7.56
CA ARG A 110 -3.20 23.07 -6.69
C ARG A 110 -2.22 21.93 -6.92
N ASP A 111 -1.90 21.57 -8.17
CA ASP A 111 -0.97 20.48 -8.49
C ASP A 111 0.43 20.76 -7.93
N GLN A 112 0.92 21.99 -8.05
CA GLN A 112 2.22 22.39 -7.52
C GLN A 112 2.26 22.24 -5.99
N ILE A 113 1.21 22.68 -5.30
CA ILE A 113 1.09 22.54 -3.85
C ILE A 113 0.98 21.06 -3.47
N ALA A 114 0.14 20.28 -4.15
CA ALA A 114 -0.03 18.85 -3.93
C ALA A 114 1.28 18.06 -4.06
N ARG A 115 2.11 18.36 -5.06
CA ARG A 115 3.44 17.76 -5.18
C ARG A 115 4.34 18.11 -4.01
N ALA A 116 4.31 19.36 -3.53
CA ALA A 116 5.08 19.77 -2.36
C ALA A 116 4.60 19.07 -1.07
N ILE A 117 3.29 18.87 -0.92
CA ILE A 117 2.68 18.08 0.17
C ILE A 117 3.17 16.63 0.13
N ARG A 118 3.00 15.96 -1.01
CA ARG A 118 3.39 14.56 -1.24
C ARG A 118 4.86 14.33 -0.90
N ASP A 119 5.73 15.25 -1.34
CA ASP A 119 7.18 15.18 -1.13
C ASP A 119 7.62 15.63 0.31
N GLY A 120 6.69 16.07 1.16
CA GLY A 120 6.95 16.54 2.52
C GLY A 120 7.86 17.78 2.56
N LYS A 121 7.64 18.74 1.66
CA LYS A 121 8.45 19.98 1.56
C LYS A 121 7.78 21.14 2.30
N VAL A 122 7.90 21.17 3.63
CA VAL A 122 7.24 22.13 4.53
C VAL A 122 7.43 23.59 4.08
N GLU A 123 8.67 24.04 3.91
CA GLU A 123 8.95 25.44 3.50
C GLU A 123 8.41 25.77 2.11
N ALA A 124 8.41 24.80 1.19
CA ALA A 124 7.82 25.02 -0.13
C ALA A 124 6.30 25.19 -0.02
N VAL A 125 5.63 24.34 0.76
CA VAL A 125 4.19 24.47 1.02
C VAL A 125 3.89 25.82 1.67
N LYS A 126 4.62 26.20 2.72
CA LYS A 126 4.46 27.49 3.41
C LYS A 126 4.52 28.69 2.46
N ASN A 127 5.57 28.74 1.63
CA ASN A 127 5.74 29.82 0.64
C ASN A 127 4.63 29.81 -0.42
N LEU A 128 4.20 28.62 -0.87
CA LEU A 128 3.11 28.50 -1.84
C LEU A 128 1.78 28.96 -1.25
N LEU A 129 1.46 28.58 0.00
CA LEU A 129 0.22 29.02 0.67
C LEU A 129 0.17 30.54 0.83
N GLN A 130 1.29 31.21 1.13
CA GLN A 130 1.36 32.67 1.20
C GLN A 130 1.12 33.36 -0.14
N ALA A 131 1.50 32.71 -1.25
CA ALA A 131 1.32 33.24 -2.60
C ALA A 131 -0.06 32.90 -3.20
N THR A 132 -0.81 31.98 -2.59
CA THR A 132 -2.05 31.43 -3.12
C THR A 132 -3.26 32.24 -2.64
N PRO A 133 -4.24 32.56 -3.51
CA PRO A 133 -5.47 33.24 -3.08
C PRO A 133 -6.27 32.41 -2.06
N SER A 134 -6.78 33.06 -1.00
CA SER A 134 -7.52 32.42 0.10
C SER A 134 -8.65 31.47 -0.34
N PRO A 135 -9.47 31.77 -1.39
CA PRO A 135 -10.54 30.86 -1.81
C PRO A 135 -10.07 29.46 -2.22
N LEU A 136 -8.84 29.31 -2.73
CA LEU A 136 -8.26 28.02 -3.13
C LEU A 136 -7.82 27.19 -1.91
N ILE A 137 -7.58 27.84 -0.78
CA ILE A 137 -7.16 27.22 0.48
C ILE A 137 -8.40 26.86 1.32
N GLU A 138 -9.40 27.75 1.31
CA GLU A 138 -10.62 27.61 2.11
C GLU A 138 -11.57 26.51 1.62
N ASP A 139 -11.46 26.08 0.36
CA ASP A 139 -12.32 25.03 -0.21
C ASP A 139 -12.07 23.63 0.38
N GLY A 140 -10.97 23.45 1.12
CA GLY A 140 -10.65 22.23 1.85
C GLY A 140 -10.13 21.06 0.99
N GLU A 141 -10.03 21.17 -0.33
CA GLU A 141 -9.54 20.08 -1.18
C GLU A 141 -8.06 19.77 -0.92
N LEU A 142 -7.22 20.80 -0.88
CA LEU A 142 -5.78 20.65 -0.60
C LEU A 142 -5.53 20.19 0.84
N LEU A 143 -6.34 20.66 1.80
CA LEU A 143 -6.29 20.16 3.17
C LEU A 143 -6.67 18.67 3.23
N GLY A 144 -7.72 18.25 2.52
CA GLY A 144 -8.11 16.84 2.42
C GLY A 144 -6.99 15.97 1.84
N TYR A 145 -6.31 16.45 0.80
CA TYR A 145 -5.13 15.77 0.23
C TYR A 145 -3.97 15.69 1.24
N ALA A 146 -3.67 16.79 1.96
CA ALA A 146 -2.65 16.81 3.01
C ALA A 146 -2.94 15.83 4.14
N ILE A 147 -4.19 15.78 4.61
CA ILE A 147 -4.63 14.82 5.63
C ILE A 147 -4.48 13.39 5.11
N GLY A 148 -4.89 13.10 3.87
CA GLY A 148 -4.73 11.78 3.26
C GLY A 148 -3.26 11.33 3.16
N GLU A 149 -2.38 12.24 2.74
CA GLU A 149 -0.93 12.00 2.70
C GLU A 149 -0.35 11.74 4.09
N ALA A 150 -0.78 12.50 5.10
CA ALA A 150 -0.35 12.32 6.49
C ALA A 150 -0.92 11.04 7.13
N ASN A 151 -2.11 10.60 6.70
CA ASN A 151 -2.78 9.42 7.24
C ASN A 151 -2.13 8.11 6.76
N HIS A 152 -1.86 8.01 5.45
CA HIS A 152 -1.46 6.73 4.83
C HIS A 152 0.03 6.60 4.56
N SER A 153 0.79 7.69 4.49
CA SER A 153 2.21 7.63 4.15
C SER A 153 3.10 7.53 5.38
N SER A 154 4.05 6.59 5.36
CA SER A 154 5.15 6.53 6.33
C SER A 154 6.34 7.42 5.95
N TYR A 155 6.30 8.07 4.78
CA TYR A 155 7.38 8.95 4.33
C TYR A 155 7.18 10.35 4.92
N LYS A 156 8.15 10.79 5.74
CA LYS A 156 8.18 12.10 6.40
C LYS A 156 6.90 12.43 7.20
N PRO A 157 6.52 11.60 8.17
CA PRO A 157 5.25 11.78 8.89
C PRO A 157 5.19 13.09 9.68
N GLU A 158 6.31 13.54 10.24
CA GLU A 158 6.41 14.78 11.03
C GLU A 158 6.23 16.01 10.13
N GLU A 159 6.89 16.05 8.97
CA GLU A 159 6.71 17.13 8.00
C GLU A 159 5.30 17.14 7.43
N LYS A 160 4.69 15.98 7.20
CA LYS A 160 3.30 15.90 6.71
C LYS A 160 2.31 16.38 7.76
N LEU A 161 2.53 16.05 9.03
CA LEU A 161 1.74 16.59 10.14
C LEU A 161 1.89 18.12 10.24
N GLU A 162 3.11 18.63 10.06
CA GLU A 162 3.38 20.06 10.04
C GLU A 162 2.72 20.77 8.85
N ILE A 163 2.70 20.14 7.68
CA ILE A 163 1.99 20.65 6.51
C ILE A 163 0.49 20.78 6.79
N VAL A 164 -0.13 19.80 7.46
CA VAL A 164 -1.55 19.91 7.86
C VAL A 164 -1.76 21.10 8.81
N ARG A 165 -0.85 21.35 9.77
CA ARG A 165 -0.89 22.56 10.61
C ARG A 165 -0.84 23.84 9.79
N LEU A 166 0.08 23.94 8.82
CA LEU A 166 0.18 25.11 7.95
C LEU A 166 -1.11 25.39 7.16
N PHE A 167 -1.83 24.36 6.74
CA PHE A 167 -3.13 24.55 6.08
C PHE A 167 -4.15 25.19 7.01
N PHE A 168 -4.23 24.75 8.27
CA PHE A 168 -5.12 25.36 9.25
C PHE A 168 -4.72 26.80 9.58
N GLU A 169 -3.42 27.09 9.73
CA GLU A 169 -2.90 28.45 9.92
C GLU A 169 -3.24 29.37 8.74
N ALA A 170 -3.28 28.81 7.52
CA ALA A 170 -3.69 29.51 6.31
C ALA A 170 -5.22 29.66 6.15
N GLY A 171 -6.01 29.20 7.13
CA GLY A 171 -7.47 29.37 7.15
C GLY A 171 -8.25 28.27 6.43
N ALA A 172 -7.61 27.15 6.07
CA ALA A 172 -8.32 26.01 5.50
C ALA A 172 -9.39 25.49 6.47
N LYS A 173 -10.59 25.21 5.96
CA LYS A 173 -11.72 24.70 6.75
C LYS A 173 -11.77 23.19 6.65
N LEU A 174 -11.86 22.53 7.80
CA LEU A 174 -12.15 21.11 7.86
C LEU A 174 -13.57 20.84 7.36
N ASP A 175 -13.74 19.77 6.57
CA ASP A 175 -15.04 19.31 6.05
C ASP A 175 -15.87 20.43 5.37
N SER A 176 -15.29 21.06 4.32
CA SER A 176 -15.97 22.13 3.58
C SER A 176 -17.34 21.68 3.06
N ALA A 177 -18.31 22.61 3.03
CA ALA A 177 -19.71 22.33 2.66
C ALA A 177 -19.88 21.72 1.25
N ASN A 178 -18.86 21.83 0.39
CA ASN A 178 -18.85 21.31 -0.98
C ASN A 178 -18.12 19.97 -1.12
N SER A 179 -17.54 19.42 -0.04
CA SER A 179 -16.71 18.21 -0.12
C SER A 179 -17.50 16.95 -0.53
N GLY A 180 -18.84 16.97 -0.43
CA GLY A 180 -19.70 15.84 -0.77
C GLY A 180 -19.41 14.60 0.08
N LEU A 181 -18.61 14.73 1.13
CA LEU A 181 -18.08 13.61 1.89
C LEU A 181 -19.20 12.99 2.71
N GLU A 182 -19.44 11.71 2.42
CA GLU A 182 -20.41 10.89 3.14
C GLU A 182 -19.88 10.50 4.53
N VAL A 183 -18.57 10.65 4.75
CA VAL A 183 -17.83 10.32 5.96
C VAL A 183 -16.88 11.48 6.28
N PRO A 184 -16.97 12.11 7.47
CA PRO A 184 -16.04 13.18 7.87
C PRO A 184 -14.57 12.74 7.80
N LEU A 185 -13.64 13.61 7.38
CA LEU A 185 -12.25 13.20 7.09
C LEU A 185 -11.52 12.57 8.29
N HIS A 186 -11.82 13.05 9.50
CA HIS A 186 -11.20 12.58 10.73
C HIS A 186 -11.61 11.14 11.12
N PHE A 187 -12.68 10.57 10.55
CA PHE A 187 -12.99 9.14 10.70
C PHE A 187 -11.91 8.24 10.12
N ALA A 188 -11.43 8.54 8.91
CA ALA A 188 -10.37 7.75 8.28
C ALA A 188 -9.05 7.81 9.08
N VAL A 189 -8.83 8.92 9.78
CA VAL A 189 -7.67 9.10 10.67
C VAL A 189 -7.81 8.26 11.94
N ALA A 190 -9.02 8.20 12.51
CA ALA A 190 -9.34 7.36 13.65
C ALA A 190 -9.27 5.85 13.32
N ASP A 191 -9.75 5.44 12.14
CA ASP A 191 -9.71 4.05 11.65
C ASP A 191 -8.28 3.53 11.46
N VAL A 192 -7.39 4.37 10.90
CA VAL A 192 -5.96 4.02 10.82
C VAL A 192 -5.29 4.05 12.20
N GLY A 193 -5.76 4.90 13.10
CA GLY A 193 -5.22 5.06 14.45
C GLY A 193 -4.02 6.00 14.49
N LYS A 194 -4.10 7.15 13.81
CA LYS A 194 -3.08 8.21 13.83
C LYS A 194 -3.39 9.25 14.90
N ALA A 195 -3.08 8.97 16.17
CA ALA A 195 -3.52 9.79 17.29
C ALA A 195 -3.06 11.26 17.20
N ALA A 196 -1.81 11.51 16.79
CA ALA A 196 -1.28 12.87 16.64
C ALA A 196 -2.00 13.69 15.55
N LEU A 197 -2.31 13.06 14.41
CA LEU A 197 -3.08 13.70 13.34
C LEU A 197 -4.53 13.92 13.78
N LEU A 198 -5.14 12.92 14.44
CA LEU A 198 -6.51 13.04 14.94
C LEU A 198 -6.65 14.19 15.96
N ARG A 199 -5.71 14.29 16.90
CA ARG A 199 -5.65 15.39 17.87
C ARG A 199 -5.62 16.75 17.16
N LEU A 200 -4.76 16.88 16.15
CA LEU A 200 -4.67 18.12 15.38
C LEU A 200 -6.00 18.49 14.70
N LEU A 201 -6.73 17.51 14.14
CA LEU A 201 -8.03 17.76 13.52
C LEU A 201 -9.09 18.18 14.55
N LEU A 202 -9.11 17.54 15.72
CA LEU A 202 -10.02 17.87 16.82
C LEU A 202 -9.76 19.27 17.40
N GLU A 203 -8.49 19.67 17.52
CA GLU A 203 -8.10 21.03 17.91
C GLU A 203 -8.62 22.10 16.94
N HIS A 204 -8.85 21.72 15.67
CA HIS A 204 -9.36 22.59 14.61
C HIS A 204 -10.84 22.34 14.28
N GLY A 205 -11.61 21.80 15.23
CA GLY A 205 -13.06 21.74 15.16
C GLY A 205 -13.65 20.47 14.54
N ALA A 206 -12.86 19.40 14.38
CA ALA A 206 -13.43 18.08 14.10
C ALA A 206 -14.38 17.64 15.23
N ASP A 207 -15.45 16.92 14.88
CA ASP A 207 -16.45 16.46 15.83
C ASP A 207 -16.02 15.12 16.47
N ALA A 208 -15.69 15.14 17.77
CA ALA A 208 -15.36 13.92 18.53
C ALA A 208 -16.53 12.93 18.63
N ASN A 209 -17.75 13.36 18.31
CA ASN A 209 -18.97 12.55 18.30
C ASN A 209 -19.52 12.29 16.89
N ALA A 210 -18.67 12.44 15.88
CA ALA A 210 -19.07 12.24 14.50
C ALA A 210 -19.62 10.81 14.29
N VAL A 211 -20.61 10.70 13.41
CA VAL A 211 -21.28 9.43 13.06
C VAL A 211 -21.15 9.16 11.57
N HIS A 212 -20.72 7.94 11.23
CA HIS A 212 -20.65 7.49 9.85
C HIS A 212 -22.06 7.42 9.25
N ARG A 213 -22.32 8.14 8.15
CA ARG A 213 -23.70 8.29 7.61
C ARG A 213 -24.37 6.96 7.23
N TYR A 214 -23.64 6.06 6.56
CA TYR A 214 -24.19 4.76 6.15
C TYR A 214 -24.33 3.76 7.30
N PHE A 215 -23.24 3.47 8.00
CA PHE A 215 -23.23 2.44 9.03
C PHE A 215 -23.81 2.90 10.37
N LYS A 216 -24.09 4.20 10.53
CA LYS A 216 -24.55 4.81 11.80
C LYS A 216 -23.62 4.47 12.97
N ARG A 217 -22.30 4.45 12.71
CA ARG A 217 -21.27 4.12 13.70
C ARG A 217 -20.60 5.37 14.20
N HIS A 218 -20.45 5.45 15.51
CA HIS A 218 -19.74 6.52 16.18
C HIS A 218 -18.24 6.42 15.92
N ILE A 219 -17.52 7.55 15.79
CA ILE A 219 -16.07 7.54 15.53
C ILE A 219 -15.26 6.80 16.60
N LEU A 220 -15.68 6.89 17.86
CA LEU A 220 -15.07 6.15 18.97
C LEU A 220 -15.11 4.64 18.73
N PHE A 221 -16.17 4.14 18.09
CA PHE A 221 -16.32 2.73 17.76
C PHE A 221 -15.25 2.24 16.79
N GLU A 222 -14.99 3.03 15.74
CA GLU A 222 -13.97 2.69 14.72
C GLU A 222 -12.55 2.80 15.30
N ALA A 223 -12.28 3.82 16.13
CA ALA A 223 -10.99 3.99 16.80
C ALA A 223 -10.58 2.79 17.69
N VAL A 224 -11.56 2.14 18.33
CA VAL A 224 -11.31 0.92 19.13
C VAL A 224 -10.74 -0.20 18.27
N GLY A 225 -11.13 -0.28 16.99
CA GLY A 225 -10.68 -1.29 16.03
C GLY A 225 -9.37 -0.98 15.33
N SER A 226 -8.83 0.24 15.47
CA SER A 226 -7.69 0.70 14.65
C SER A 226 -6.42 -0.14 14.84
N HIS A 227 -5.61 -0.25 13.79
CA HIS A 227 -4.36 -1.02 13.82
C HIS A 227 -3.12 -0.21 14.19
N GLY A 228 -3.17 1.12 14.10
CA GLY A 228 -2.06 2.01 14.49
C GLY A 228 -1.93 2.15 16.00
N GLU A 229 -2.43 3.26 16.55
CA GLU A 229 -2.31 3.64 17.96
C GLU A 229 -3.70 3.66 18.64
N PRO A 230 -4.39 2.52 18.79
CA PRO A 230 -5.80 2.49 19.18
C PRO A 230 -6.06 3.08 20.59
N GLU A 231 -5.24 2.77 21.59
CA GLU A 231 -5.43 3.33 22.94
C GLU A 231 -5.20 4.84 22.97
N ALA A 232 -4.18 5.35 22.28
CA ALA A 232 -3.92 6.79 22.18
C ALA A 232 -5.01 7.52 21.37
N THR A 233 -5.53 6.89 20.32
CA THR A 233 -6.62 7.40 19.47
C THR A 233 -7.92 7.48 20.26
N VAL A 234 -8.28 6.41 20.98
CA VAL A 234 -9.44 6.37 21.88
C VAL A 234 -9.30 7.41 23.00
N THR A 235 -8.14 7.48 23.65
CA THR A 235 -7.88 8.47 24.70
C THR A 235 -8.04 9.88 24.18
N THR A 236 -7.51 10.16 22.98
CA THR A 236 -7.64 11.48 22.34
C THR A 236 -9.10 11.81 22.04
N LEU A 237 -9.91 10.89 21.51
CA LEU A 237 -11.34 11.16 21.30
C LEU A 237 -12.07 11.45 22.62
N LEU A 238 -11.78 10.68 23.67
CA LEU A 238 -12.37 10.88 25.00
C LEU A 238 -11.92 12.20 25.64
N ASP A 239 -10.67 12.63 25.44
CA ASP A 239 -10.16 13.94 25.89
C ASP A 239 -10.94 15.10 25.26
N PHE A 240 -11.44 14.92 24.04
CA PHE A 240 -12.25 15.90 23.30
C PHE A 240 -13.76 15.67 23.46
N GLY A 241 -14.18 14.85 24.43
CA GLY A 241 -15.60 14.70 24.80
C GLY A 241 -16.40 13.73 23.93
N ALA A 242 -15.75 12.75 23.31
CA ALA A 242 -16.47 11.63 22.70
C ALA A 242 -17.30 10.87 23.75
N ASP A 243 -18.55 10.53 23.45
CA ASP A 243 -19.42 9.76 24.33
C ASP A 243 -18.95 8.29 24.43
N PRO A 244 -18.47 7.84 25.60
CA PRO A 244 -17.98 6.47 25.79
C PRO A 244 -19.08 5.41 25.68
N ASN A 245 -20.36 5.81 25.73
CA ASN A 245 -21.52 4.93 25.65
C ASN A 245 -22.21 4.99 24.28
N ALA A 246 -21.66 5.74 23.31
CA ALA A 246 -22.23 5.86 21.98
C ALA A 246 -22.25 4.51 21.25
N THR A 247 -23.44 4.02 20.95
CA THR A 247 -23.61 2.69 20.34
C THR A 247 -23.45 2.71 18.83
N ALA A 248 -22.96 1.60 18.28
CA ALA A 248 -22.95 1.30 16.86
C ALA A 248 -23.90 0.13 16.59
N VAL A 249 -24.55 0.11 15.43
CA VAL A 249 -25.34 -1.05 14.97
C VAL A 249 -24.59 -1.68 13.81
N TYR A 250 -24.11 -2.91 13.99
CA TYR A 250 -23.45 -3.66 12.92
C TYR A 250 -24.46 -4.40 12.04
N ASP A 251 -25.46 -5.00 12.68
CA ASP A 251 -26.51 -5.80 12.08
C ASP A 251 -27.76 -5.71 12.98
N GLU A 252 -28.94 -5.80 12.38
CA GLU A 252 -30.23 -5.77 13.10
C GLU A 252 -30.33 -6.94 14.11
N GLU A 253 -29.67 -8.07 13.83
CA GLU A 253 -29.67 -9.24 14.71
C GLU A 253 -28.81 -9.07 15.98
N GLN A 254 -27.68 -8.35 15.89
CA GLN A 254 -26.77 -8.17 17.03
C GLN A 254 -27.16 -6.97 17.91
N GLY A 255 -28.00 -6.08 17.40
CA GLY A 255 -28.45 -4.89 18.11
C GLY A 255 -27.32 -3.87 18.32
N PRO A 256 -27.55 -2.86 19.19
CA PRO A 256 -26.56 -1.83 19.49
C PRO A 256 -25.40 -2.39 20.31
N ILE A 257 -24.18 -2.12 19.86
CA ILE A 257 -22.93 -2.51 20.51
C ILE A 257 -22.21 -1.26 21.01
N THR A 258 -21.77 -1.27 22.26
CA THR A 258 -20.99 -0.17 22.86
C THR A 258 -19.50 -0.26 22.46
N PRO A 259 -18.76 0.86 22.49
CA PRO A 259 -17.31 0.84 22.27
C PRO A 259 -16.59 -0.04 23.30
N LEU A 260 -17.13 -0.08 24.53
CA LEU A 260 -16.64 -0.94 25.60
C LEU A 260 -16.78 -2.43 25.27
N TRP A 261 -17.93 -2.86 24.76
CA TRP A 261 -18.12 -4.25 24.34
C TRP A 261 -17.20 -4.59 23.16
N ARG A 262 -17.08 -3.69 22.19
CA ARG A 262 -16.18 -3.89 21.04
C ARG A 262 -14.72 -4.06 21.46
N ALA A 263 -14.26 -3.26 22.42
CA ALA A 263 -12.90 -3.38 22.97
C ALA A 263 -12.70 -4.74 23.64
N ALA A 264 -13.72 -5.25 24.33
CA ALA A 264 -13.68 -6.54 25.01
C ALA A 264 -13.68 -7.73 24.02
N GLU A 265 -14.46 -7.66 22.94
CA GLU A 265 -14.42 -8.66 21.86
C GLU A 265 -13.06 -8.75 21.15
N LEU A 266 -12.34 -7.63 21.11
CA LEU A 266 -10.98 -7.55 20.57
C LEU A 266 -9.89 -7.85 21.61
N GLU A 267 -10.29 -8.18 22.84
CA GLU A 267 -9.40 -8.41 23.99
C GLU A 267 -8.44 -7.23 24.27
N ARG A 268 -8.88 -6.01 23.96
CA ARG A 268 -8.12 -4.77 24.17
C ARG A 268 -8.37 -4.25 25.58
N TRP A 269 -7.91 -4.99 26.57
CA TRP A 269 -8.22 -4.75 27.99
C TRP A 269 -7.80 -3.36 28.48
N GLY A 270 -6.71 -2.79 27.96
CA GLY A 270 -6.27 -1.43 28.30
C GLY A 270 -7.27 -0.38 27.83
N ILE A 271 -7.84 -0.56 26.63
CA ILE A 271 -8.92 0.28 26.10
C ILE A 271 -10.20 0.09 26.92
N CYS A 272 -10.55 -1.14 27.32
CA CYS A 272 -11.69 -1.37 28.20
C CYS A 272 -11.53 -0.58 29.52
N ALA A 273 -10.34 -0.63 30.12
CA ALA A 273 -10.07 0.11 31.34
C ALA A 273 -10.18 1.63 31.13
N THR A 274 -9.56 2.16 30.07
CA THR A 274 -9.64 3.58 29.70
C THR A 274 -11.08 4.03 29.46
N LEU A 275 -11.91 3.24 28.77
CA LEU A 275 -13.31 3.56 28.54
C LEU A 275 -14.11 3.64 29.85
N ILE A 276 -13.91 2.68 30.77
CA ILE A 276 -14.57 2.69 32.10
C ILE A 276 -14.12 3.90 32.92
N GLU A 277 -12.82 4.17 32.97
CA GLU A 277 -12.25 5.34 33.66
C GLU A 277 -12.81 6.67 33.12
N ARG A 278 -13.25 6.69 31.85
CA ARG A 278 -13.87 7.84 31.19
C ARG A 278 -15.41 7.79 31.17
N GLY A 279 -16.05 6.88 31.89
CA GLY A 279 -17.50 6.86 32.10
C GLY A 279 -18.31 5.91 31.22
N ALA A 280 -17.67 4.92 30.57
CA ALA A 280 -18.40 3.82 29.93
C ALA A 280 -19.11 2.95 30.99
N ASP A 281 -20.37 2.59 30.76
CA ASP A 281 -21.14 1.73 31.65
C ASP A 281 -20.81 0.23 31.37
N PRO A 282 -20.15 -0.49 32.31
CA PRO A 282 -19.81 -1.90 32.13
C PRO A 282 -21.02 -2.85 32.26
N ASN A 283 -22.20 -2.33 32.65
CA ASN A 283 -23.41 -3.12 32.86
C ASN A 283 -24.33 -3.18 31.63
N VAL A 284 -23.99 -2.48 30.54
CA VAL A 284 -24.75 -2.55 29.29
C VAL A 284 -24.72 -3.99 28.77
N LYS A 285 -25.91 -4.51 28.48
CA LYS A 285 -26.08 -5.88 27.98
C LYS A 285 -26.08 -5.90 26.45
N THR A 286 -25.40 -6.88 25.88
CA THR A 286 -25.53 -7.22 24.46
C THR A 286 -26.92 -7.78 24.15
N ALA A 287 -27.25 -7.94 22.86
CA ALA A 287 -28.47 -8.65 22.45
C ALA A 287 -28.55 -10.10 22.98
N THR A 288 -27.41 -10.75 23.23
CA THR A 288 -27.33 -12.09 23.82
C THR A 288 -27.38 -12.08 25.36
N GLY A 289 -27.53 -10.91 25.98
CA GLY A 289 -27.61 -10.75 27.44
C GLY A 289 -26.27 -10.80 28.17
N LYS A 290 -25.14 -10.82 27.44
CA LYS A 290 -23.80 -10.79 28.04
C LYS A 290 -23.45 -9.37 28.50
N THR A 291 -22.66 -9.28 29.56
CA THR A 291 -22.07 -8.04 30.09
C THR A 291 -20.55 -8.13 30.06
N LEU A 292 -19.86 -6.99 30.18
CA LEU A 292 -18.40 -7.01 30.31
C LEU A 292 -17.96 -7.83 31.53
N ARG A 293 -18.69 -7.73 32.65
CA ARG A 293 -18.39 -8.47 33.88
C ARG A 293 -18.43 -9.98 33.65
N SER A 294 -19.49 -10.49 33.02
CA SER A 294 -19.62 -11.93 32.74
C SER A 294 -18.51 -12.44 31.80
N LEU A 295 -18.08 -11.62 30.84
CA LEU A 295 -16.97 -11.99 29.95
C LEU A 295 -15.63 -12.01 30.70
N VAL A 296 -15.38 -11.02 31.55
CA VAL A 296 -14.15 -10.95 32.35
C VAL A 296 -14.06 -12.13 33.34
N GLU A 297 -15.18 -12.56 33.92
CA GLU A 297 -15.23 -13.77 34.77
C GLU A 297 -14.89 -15.03 33.97
N GLU A 298 -15.53 -15.25 32.81
CA GLU A 298 -15.27 -16.37 31.89
C GLU A 298 -13.79 -16.42 31.46
N VAL A 299 -13.24 -15.27 31.06
CA VAL A 299 -11.84 -15.15 30.62
C VAL A 299 -10.86 -15.33 31.78
N SER A 300 -11.20 -14.88 33.00
CA SER A 300 -10.30 -14.97 34.16
C SER A 300 -9.94 -16.41 34.55
N GLU A 301 -10.82 -17.38 34.27
CA GLU A 301 -10.58 -18.80 34.60
C GLU A 301 -9.44 -19.42 33.79
N ASN A 302 -9.23 -18.95 32.56
CA ASN A 302 -8.23 -19.49 31.62
C ASN A 302 -7.45 -18.37 30.90
N PHE A 303 -7.22 -17.24 31.57
CA PHE A 303 -6.62 -16.08 30.92
C PHE A 303 -5.21 -16.41 30.41
N SER A 304 -5.04 -16.29 29.10
CA SER A 304 -3.75 -16.43 28.43
C SER A 304 -3.57 -15.22 27.50
N PRO A 305 -2.56 -14.36 27.74
CA PRO A 305 -2.30 -13.22 26.87
C PRO A 305 -2.12 -13.64 25.41
N HIS A 306 -2.99 -13.15 24.51
CA HIS A 306 -2.89 -13.35 23.07
C HIS A 306 -3.17 -12.05 22.32
N TYR A 307 -2.47 -11.82 21.19
CA TYR A 307 -2.62 -10.64 20.33
C TYR A 307 -2.40 -9.32 21.08
N PHE A 308 -3.48 -8.60 21.41
CA PHE A 308 -3.47 -7.28 22.07
C PHE A 308 -3.59 -7.38 23.60
N ALA A 309 -3.88 -8.56 24.14
CA ALA A 309 -4.09 -8.75 25.57
C ALA A 309 -2.74 -8.79 26.31
N THR A 310 -2.58 -7.93 27.32
CA THR A 310 -1.49 -8.02 28.30
C THR A 310 -2.03 -8.33 29.68
N GLN A 311 -1.22 -8.99 30.52
CA GLN A 311 -1.59 -9.27 31.91
C GLN A 311 -1.79 -7.97 32.70
N GLU A 312 -0.93 -6.97 32.45
CA GLU A 312 -0.99 -5.66 33.10
C GLU A 312 -2.32 -4.95 32.80
N ASP A 313 -2.73 -4.92 31.53
CA ASP A 313 -3.99 -4.32 31.11
C ASP A 313 -5.19 -5.05 31.68
N PHE A 314 -5.15 -6.39 31.71
CA PHE A 314 -6.22 -7.19 32.28
C PHE A 314 -6.35 -6.98 33.80
N ASP A 315 -5.22 -6.83 34.51
CA ASP A 315 -5.20 -6.50 35.94
C ASP A 315 -5.64 -5.05 36.20
N ARG A 316 -5.34 -4.11 35.30
CA ARG A 316 -5.90 -2.74 35.32
C ARG A 316 -7.42 -2.78 35.15
N LEU A 317 -7.93 -3.51 34.16
CA LEU A 317 -9.35 -3.67 33.91
C LEU A 317 -10.09 -4.24 35.15
N LYS A 318 -9.56 -5.30 35.76
CA LYS A 318 -10.13 -5.87 36.98
C LYS A 318 -10.14 -4.90 38.16
N ARG A 319 -9.21 -3.94 38.23
CA ARG A 319 -9.20 -2.91 39.28
C ARG A 319 -10.31 -1.89 39.07
N VAL A 320 -10.56 -1.47 37.84
CA VAL A 320 -11.60 -0.46 37.54
C VAL A 320 -13.03 -1.03 37.49
N LEU A 321 -13.18 -2.36 37.40
CA LEU A 321 -14.47 -3.05 37.45
C LEU A 321 -14.99 -3.38 38.87
N LYS A 322 -14.17 -3.16 39.90
CA LYS A 322 -14.54 -3.38 41.32
C LYS A 322 -15.38 -2.25 41.85
#